data_AF-A0A7K3R264-F1
#
_entry.id   AF-A0A7K3R264-F1
#
_cell.length_a   1.000
_cell.length_b   1.000
_cell.length_c   1.000
_cell.angle_alpha   90.00
_cell.angle_beta   90.00
_cell.angle_gamma   90.00
#
_symmetry.space_group_name_H-M   'P 1'
#
loop_
_entity.id
_entity.type
_entity.pdbx_description
1 polymer ?
#
loop_
_entity_poly.entity_id
_entity_poly.type
_entity_poly.pdbx_seq_one_letter_code
_entity_poly.pdbx_strand_id
1 'polypeptide(L)'
;MGWADAARARAALLDGGTGVVWDGAAAPEQFARIYRRRLRRTRRTGQETAGLEDAVDRLGAHQLPVRLGRVTSADGGWTYLLFLSQDARTLLACTGVVDAG
;
A
#
# COMPACT_ATOMS: atom_id res chain seq x y z
N MET A 1 -9.17 5.65 13.48
CA MET A 1 -9.66 6.26 12.22
C MET A 1 -8.52 6.19 11.21
N GLY A 2 -8.51 5.20 10.30
CA GLY A 2 -7.28 4.85 9.56
C GLY A 2 -7.53 4.32 8.15
N TRP A 3 -8.19 5.11 7.31
CA TRP A 3 -8.45 4.78 5.89
C TRP A 3 -8.26 5.97 4.94
N ALA A 4 -7.60 7.05 5.39
CA ALA A 4 -7.38 8.23 4.54
C ALA A 4 -6.58 7.88 3.28
N ASP A 5 -5.58 7.01 3.39
CA ASP A 5 -4.77 6.55 2.26
C ASP A 5 -5.56 5.69 1.29
N ALA A 6 -6.46 4.85 1.82
CA ALA A 6 -7.38 4.06 0.98
C ALA A 6 -8.38 4.97 0.25
N ALA A 7 -8.86 6.04 0.88
CA ALA A 7 -9.71 7.03 0.22
C ALA A 7 -8.97 7.73 -0.93
N ARG A 8 -7.69 8.09 -0.72
CA ARG A 8 -6.83 8.67 -1.78
C ARG A 8 -6.57 7.69 -2.92
N ALA A 9 -6.26 6.43 -2.62
CA ALA A 9 -6.09 5.40 -3.64
C ALA A 9 -7.37 5.18 -4.45
N ARG A 10 -8.54 5.17 -3.79
CA ARG A 10 -9.84 5.08 -4.46
C ARG A 10 -10.11 6.30 -5.34
N ALA A 11 -9.85 7.51 -4.85
CA ALA A 11 -10.00 8.73 -5.63
C ALA A 11 -9.10 8.70 -6.88
N ALA A 12 -7.83 8.32 -6.72
CA ALA A 12 -6.89 8.18 -7.83
C ALA A 12 -7.37 7.20 -8.91
N LEU A 13 -8.00 6.08 -8.53
CA LEU A 13 -8.63 5.16 -9.49
C LEU A 13 -9.83 5.79 -10.21
N LEU A 14 -10.69 6.49 -9.48
CA LEU A 14 -11.89 7.11 -10.04
C LEU A 14 -11.57 8.28 -10.98
N ASP A 15 -10.46 8.97 -10.74
CA ASP A 15 -9.96 10.08 -11.55
C ASP A 15 -9.17 9.62 -12.80
N GLY A 16 -9.24 8.33 -13.15
CA GLY A 16 -8.62 7.77 -14.35
C GLY A 16 -7.24 7.15 -14.15
N GLY A 17 -6.81 6.98 -12.91
CA GLY A 17 -5.61 6.21 -12.58
C GLY A 17 -5.75 4.73 -12.94
N THR A 18 -4.63 4.01 -12.89
CA THR A 18 -4.59 2.58 -13.22
C THR A 18 -4.49 1.73 -11.97
N GLY A 19 -5.17 0.57 -11.98
CA GLY A 19 -5.18 -0.37 -10.87
C GLY A 19 -4.78 -1.78 -11.32
N VAL A 20 -4.02 -2.47 -10.49
CA VAL A 20 -3.70 -3.89 -10.66
C VAL A 20 -3.73 -4.60 -9.30
N VAL A 21 -4.27 -5.81 -9.27
CA VAL A 21 -4.08 -6.75 -8.17
C VAL A 21 -3.35 -7.95 -8.74
N TRP A 22 -2.18 -8.26 -8.20
CA TRP A 22 -1.39 -9.38 -8.69
C TRP A 22 -1.95 -10.71 -8.18
N ASP A 23 -1.78 -11.75 -9.00
CA ASP A 23 -2.11 -13.10 -8.58
C ASP A 23 -1.12 -13.64 -7.54
N GLY A 24 -1.61 -14.61 -6.77
CA GLY A 24 -0.89 -15.18 -5.63
C GLY A 24 -1.07 -14.37 -4.33
N ALA A 25 -0.90 -15.05 -3.21
CA ALA A 25 -0.88 -14.45 -1.88
C ALA A 25 0.46 -14.78 -1.23
N ALA A 26 0.98 -13.86 -0.42
CA ALA A 26 2.23 -14.06 0.30
C ALA A 26 2.02 -13.88 1.81
N ALA A 27 2.95 -14.41 2.60
CA ALA A 27 2.92 -14.26 4.05
C ALA A 27 2.99 -12.76 4.44
N PRO A 28 2.11 -12.28 5.32
CA PRO A 28 2.06 -10.88 5.71
C PRO A 28 3.37 -10.40 6.37
N GLU A 29 4.09 -11.29 7.05
CA GLU A 29 5.39 -11.00 7.69
C GLU A 29 6.47 -10.67 6.65
N GLN A 30 6.41 -11.28 5.46
CA GLN A 30 7.31 -10.96 4.36
C GLN A 30 7.14 -9.51 3.93
N PHE A 31 5.88 -9.06 3.78
CA PHE A 31 5.58 -7.67 3.46
C PHE A 31 5.94 -6.74 4.62
N ALA A 32 5.55 -7.07 5.85
CA ALA A 32 5.90 -6.26 7.03
C ALA A 32 7.42 -6.00 7.12
N ARG A 33 8.24 -7.02 6.86
CA ARG A 33 9.71 -6.89 6.84
C ARG A 33 10.21 -5.98 5.71
N ILE A 34 9.66 -6.10 4.49
CA ILE A 34 10.02 -5.25 3.35
C ILE A 34 9.65 -3.79 3.63
N TYR A 35 8.41 -3.54 4.05
CA TYR A 35 7.91 -2.18 4.26
C TYR A 35 8.50 -1.53 5.51
N ARG A 36 8.90 -2.29 6.54
CA ARG A 36 9.70 -1.75 7.65
C ARG A 36 11.06 -1.23 7.19
N ARG A 37 11.71 -1.91 6.24
CA ARG A 37 12.96 -1.41 5.63
C ARG A 37 12.71 -0.15 4.81
N ARG A 38 11.60 -0.11 4.06
CA ARG A 38 11.19 1.10 3.32
C ARG A 38 10.90 2.26 4.27
N LEU A 39 10.18 2.05 5.37
CA LEU A 39 9.88 3.07 6.37
C LEU A 39 11.16 3.69 6.96
N ARG A 40 12.16 2.86 7.27
CA ARG A 40 13.46 3.37 7.73
C ARG A 40 14.17 4.21 6.66
N ARG A 41 14.09 3.78 5.38
CA ARG A 41 14.68 4.51 4.26
C ARG A 41 13.97 5.84 4.02
N THR A 42 12.64 5.85 3.95
CA THR A 42 11.86 7.07 3.67
C THR A 42 12.01 8.10 4.78
N ARG A 43 12.03 7.66 6.05
CA ARG A 43 12.38 8.54 7.20
C ARG A 43 13.76 9.15 7.08
N ARG A 44 14.75 8.41 6.55
CA ARG A 44 16.11 8.91 6.34
C ARG A 44 16.22 9.87 5.15
N THR A 45 15.48 9.62 4.07
CA THR A 45 15.57 10.41 2.82
C THR A 45 14.58 11.56 2.75
N GLY A 46 13.64 11.66 3.70
CA GLY A 46 12.55 12.65 3.66
C GLY A 46 11.53 12.37 2.55
N GLN A 47 11.51 11.16 2.00
CA GLN A 47 10.57 10.81 0.93
C GLN A 47 9.15 10.77 1.49
N GLU A 48 8.25 11.52 0.85
CA GLU A 48 6.87 11.62 1.28
C GLU A 48 6.15 10.28 1.08
N THR A 49 5.49 9.84 2.14
CA THR A 49 4.67 8.62 2.15
C THR A 49 3.39 8.87 2.91
N ALA A 50 2.36 8.13 2.53
CA ALA A 50 1.06 8.15 3.17
C ALA A 50 0.79 6.74 3.74
N GLY A 51 0.39 6.63 5.01
CA GLY A 51 -0.01 5.35 5.63
C GLY A 51 1.07 4.27 5.79
N LEU A 52 2.35 4.55 5.53
CA LEU A 52 3.40 3.49 5.52
C LEU A 52 3.62 2.86 6.90
N GLU A 53 3.55 3.64 7.97
CA GLU A 53 3.68 3.14 9.34
C GLU A 53 2.50 2.25 9.73
N ASP A 54 1.26 2.73 9.53
CA ASP A 54 0.04 1.95 9.77
C ASP A 54 0.02 0.65 8.95
N ALA A 55 0.48 0.69 7.70
CA ALA A 55 0.59 -0.52 6.88
C ALA A 55 1.57 -1.55 7.45
N VAL A 56 2.73 -1.11 7.96
CA VAL A 56 3.71 -2.01 8.60
C VAL A 56 3.14 -2.65 9.86
N ASP A 57 2.43 -1.88 10.68
CA ASP A 57 1.85 -2.37 11.94
C ASP A 57 0.73 -3.39 11.68
N ARG A 58 -0.18 -3.07 10.75
CA ARG A 58 -1.28 -3.96 10.37
C ARG A 58 -0.80 -5.26 9.74
N LEU A 59 0.20 -5.19 8.85
CA LEU A 59 0.81 -6.39 8.28
C LEU A 59 1.55 -7.21 9.33
N GLY A 60 2.17 -6.57 10.33
CA GLY A 60 2.84 -7.27 11.42
C GLY A 60 1.87 -7.99 12.37
N ALA A 61 0.63 -7.50 12.49
CA ALA A 61 -0.42 -8.10 13.30
C ALA A 61 -1.28 -9.13 12.55
N HIS A 62 -1.22 -9.15 11.21
CA HIS A 62 -2.02 -10.05 10.39
C HIS A 62 -1.31 -11.41 10.21
N GLN A 63 -2.08 -12.51 10.20
CA GLN A 63 -1.55 -13.88 10.17
C GLN A 63 -1.88 -14.64 8.89
N LEU A 64 -2.87 -14.20 8.11
CA LEU A 64 -3.30 -14.89 6.90
C LEU A 64 -2.56 -14.34 5.67
N PRO A 65 -2.38 -15.16 4.61
CA PRO A 65 -1.78 -14.70 3.37
C PRO A 65 -2.53 -13.49 2.80
N VAL A 66 -1.77 -12.52 2.29
CA VAL A 66 -2.30 -11.28 1.71
C VAL A 66 -1.97 -11.20 0.23
N ARG A 67 -2.89 -10.64 -0.55
CA ARG A 67 -2.65 -10.25 -1.94
C ARG A 67 -2.12 -8.83 -1.99
N LEU A 68 -1.25 -8.56 -2.95
CA LEU A 68 -0.75 -7.23 -3.21
C LEU A 68 -1.51 -6.62 -4.40
N GLY A 69 -1.88 -5.36 -4.27
CA GLY A 69 -2.36 -4.53 -5.36
C GLY A 69 -1.62 -3.20 -5.42
N ARG A 70 -1.79 -2.50 -6.52
CA ARG A 70 -1.25 -1.17 -6.75
C ARG A 70 -2.25 -0.32 -7.51
N VAL A 71 -2.30 0.94 -7.11
CA VAL A 71 -2.94 2.02 -7.86
C VAL A 71 -1.86 3.04 -8.21
N THR A 72 -1.85 3.51 -9.44
CA THR A 72 -1.05 4.66 -9.86
C THR A 72 -2.01 5.76 -10.30
N SER A 73 -1.83 6.96 -9.75
CA SER A 73 -2.67 8.11 -10.10
C SER A 73 -2.53 8.48 -11.58
N ALA A 74 -3.55 9.13 -12.14
CA ALA A 74 -3.58 9.49 -13.56
C ALA A 74 -2.42 10.42 -13.96
N ASP A 75 -2.02 11.31 -13.04
CA ASP A 75 -0.87 12.21 -13.18
C ASP A 75 0.48 11.53 -12.92
N GLY A 76 0.49 10.26 -12.50
CA GLY A 76 1.69 9.50 -12.15
C GLY A 76 2.39 9.97 -10.87
N GLY A 77 1.91 11.03 -10.21
CA GLY A 77 2.58 11.62 -9.05
C GLY A 77 2.50 10.78 -7.78
N TRP A 78 1.53 9.87 -7.71
CA TRP A 78 1.35 8.98 -6.56
C TRP A 78 1.19 7.53 -6.98
N THR A 79 1.93 6.66 -6.30
CA THR A 79 1.71 5.22 -6.33
C THR A 79 1.22 4.75 -4.96
N TYR A 80 0.07 4.10 -4.94
CA TYR A 80 -0.51 3.46 -3.76
C TYR A 80 -0.39 1.95 -3.84
N LEU A 81 -0.09 1.32 -2.71
CA LEU A 81 -0.03 -0.11 -2.55
C LEU A 81 -1.15 -0.57 -1.63
N LEU A 82 -1.87 -1.58 -2.08
CA LEU A 82 -3.01 -2.17 -1.41
C LEU A 82 -2.62 -3.56 -0.90
N PHE A 83 -2.83 -3.83 0.37
CA PHE A 83 -2.71 -5.17 0.93
C PHE A 83 -4.11 -5.69 1.18
N LEU A 84 -4.48 -6.75 0.48
CA LEU A 84 -5.82 -7.30 0.46
C LEU A 84 -5.83 -8.67 1.13
N SER A 85 -6.98 -9.09 1.63
CA SER A 85 -7.22 -10.48 2.01
C SER A 85 -6.94 -11.43 0.84
N GLN A 86 -6.73 -12.70 1.13
CA GLN A 86 -6.42 -13.72 0.13
C GLN A 86 -7.46 -13.82 -1.01
N ASP A 87 -8.73 -13.54 -0.71
CA ASP A 87 -9.84 -13.50 -1.68
C ASP A 87 -9.96 -12.16 -2.44
N ALA A 88 -9.07 -11.21 -2.17
CA ALA A 88 -9.03 -9.85 -2.71
C ALA A 88 -10.29 -9.00 -2.43
N ARG A 89 -11.11 -9.37 -1.45
CA ARG A 89 -12.37 -8.65 -1.15
C ARG A 89 -12.25 -7.60 -0.05
N THR A 90 -11.27 -7.78 0.85
CA THR A 90 -11.10 -6.90 2.01
C THR A 90 -9.75 -6.19 1.90
N LEU A 91 -9.76 -4.87 2.00
CA LEU A 91 -8.54 -4.10 2.18
C LEU A 91 -8.09 -4.23 3.64
N LEU A 92 -6.84 -4.64 3.85
CA LEU A 92 -6.24 -4.84 5.17
C LEU A 92 -5.34 -3.65 5.54
N ALA A 93 -4.56 -3.16 4.58
CA ALA A 93 -3.70 -1.99 4.72
C ALA A 93 -3.53 -1.27 3.37
N CYS A 94 -3.21 0.01 3.44
CA CYS A 94 -2.92 0.85 2.27
C CYS A 94 -1.78 1.81 2.59
N THR A 95 -0.86 2.00 1.65
CA THR A 95 0.19 3.02 1.75
C THR A 95 0.41 3.69 0.41
N GLY A 96 0.71 4.99 0.41
CA GLY A 96 1.07 5.78 -0.76
C GLY A 96 2.52 6.26 -0.69
N VAL A 97 3.10 6.49 -1.86
CA VAL A 97 4.40 7.14 -2.01
C VAL A 97 4.34 8.08 -3.21
N VAL A 98 4.97 9.24 -3.07
CA VAL A 98 5.17 10.15 -4.20
C VAL A 98 6.15 9.49 -5.17
N ASP A 99 5.76 9.40 -6.43
CA ASP A 99 6.67 9.01 -7.51
C ASP A 99 7.34 10.28 -8.04
N ALA A 100 8.67 10.26 -8.12
CA ALA A 100 9.39 11.28 -8.87
C ALA A 100 9.36 10.81 -10.32
N GLY A 101 8.39 11.32 -11.09
CA GLY A 101 8.32 11.09 -12.53
C GLY A 101 9.63 11.40 -13.25
#